data_AF-A0A6L9GFC3-F1
#
_entry.id   AF-A0A6L9GFC3-F1
#
_cell.length_a   1.000
_cell.length_b   1.000
_cell.length_c   1.000
_cell.angle_alpha   90.00
_cell.angle_beta   90.00
_cell.angle_gamma   90.00
#
_symmetry.space_group_name_H-M   'P 1'
#
loop_
_entity.id
_entity.type
_entity.pdbx_description
1 polymer ?
#
loop_
_entity_poly.entity_id
_entity_poly.type
_entity_poly.pdbx_seq_one_letter_code
_entity_poly.pdbx_strand_id
1 'polypeptide(L)'
;LISTEEEVTPVVLAAMERTTDPRLKVLMASAVRHLHGFIRETRPTEEEFEAAMRWIAALGHHTDTSNNEVVLAADVLGASTLIDLINNNGMQGETLSALLGPFYRGQAPACANGDCIAR
;
A
#
# COMPACT_ATOMS: atom_id res chain seq x y z
N LEU A 1 15.94 -27.07 -8.57
CA LEU A 1 16.76 -25.88 -8.18
C LEU A 1 16.46 -24.79 -9.19
N ILE A 2 16.36 -23.54 -8.74
CA ILE A 2 16.34 -22.37 -9.62
C ILE A 2 17.80 -22.05 -9.97
N SER A 3 18.12 -21.99 -11.26
CA SER A 3 19.50 -21.83 -11.76
C SER A 3 19.69 -20.57 -12.59
N THR A 4 18.61 -19.91 -13.00
CA THR A 4 18.62 -18.68 -13.78
C THR A 4 17.62 -17.66 -13.23
N GLU A 5 17.85 -16.38 -13.52
CA GLU A 5 16.95 -15.28 -13.12
C GLU A 5 15.53 -15.43 -13.71
N GLU A 6 15.43 -15.99 -14.92
CA GLU A 6 14.17 -16.18 -15.64
C GLU A 6 13.29 -17.25 -14.98
N GLU A 7 13.89 -18.24 -14.32
CA GLU A 7 13.19 -19.32 -13.62
C GLU A 7 12.50 -18.87 -12.32
N VAL A 8 12.93 -17.76 -11.71
CA VAL A 8 12.41 -17.31 -10.41
C VAL A 8 10.91 -16.98 -10.49
N THR A 9 10.49 -16.18 -11.46
CA THR A 9 9.09 -15.73 -11.55
C THR A 9 8.12 -16.89 -11.79
N PRO A 10 8.34 -17.80 -12.78
CA PRO A 10 7.47 -18.95 -12.98
C PRO A 10 7.31 -19.82 -11.73
N VAL A 11 8.40 -20.06 -10.99
CA VAL A 11 8.36 -20.86 -9.76
C VAL A 11 7.51 -20.19 -8.68
N VAL A 12 7.68 -18.89 -8.46
CA VAL A 12 6.88 -18.16 -7.46
C VAL A 12 5.41 -18.05 -7.88
N LEU A 13 5.13 -17.87 -9.18
CA LEU A 13 3.75 -17.86 -9.68
C LEU A 13 3.05 -19.22 -9.50
N ALA A 14 3.74 -20.33 -9.75
CA ALA A 14 3.21 -21.66 -9.48
C ALA A 14 2.87 -21.87 -7.99
N ALA A 15 3.64 -21.26 -7.08
CA ALA A 15 3.28 -21.25 -5.66
C ALA A 15 2.01 -20.43 -5.39
N MET A 16 1.84 -19.27 -6.03
CA MET A 16 0.63 -18.44 -5.88
C MET A 16 -0.64 -19.15 -6.40
N GLU A 17 -0.53 -19.99 -7.42
CA GLU A 17 -1.66 -20.76 -7.97
C GLU A 17 -2.32 -21.69 -6.96
N ARG A 18 -1.60 -22.09 -5.90
CA ARG A 18 -2.12 -22.93 -4.81
C ARG A 18 -2.95 -22.17 -3.79
N THR A 19 -3.09 -20.85 -3.93
CA THR A 19 -3.95 -20.02 -3.07
C THR A 19 -5.42 -20.40 -3.25
N THR A 20 -6.15 -20.63 -2.15
CA THR A 20 -7.56 -21.06 -2.19
C THR A 20 -8.50 -19.93 -2.56
N ASP A 21 -8.29 -18.73 -2.02
CA ASP A 21 -9.05 -17.53 -2.36
C ASP A 21 -8.76 -17.11 -3.82
N PRO A 22 -9.77 -17.12 -4.72
CA PRO A 22 -9.57 -16.77 -6.12
C PRO A 22 -9.14 -15.33 -6.34
N ARG A 23 -9.62 -14.39 -5.52
CA ARG A 23 -9.26 -12.97 -5.65
C ARG A 23 -7.85 -12.72 -5.16
N LEU A 24 -7.48 -13.27 -4.02
CA LEU A 24 -6.13 -13.18 -3.48
C LEU A 24 -5.11 -13.78 -4.44
N LYS A 25 -5.44 -14.92 -5.07
CA LYS A 25 -4.60 -15.54 -6.10
C LYS A 25 -4.26 -14.57 -7.23
N VAL A 26 -5.27 -13.89 -7.78
CA VAL A 26 -5.09 -12.91 -8.86
C VAL A 26 -4.23 -11.74 -8.40
N LEU A 27 -4.51 -11.19 -7.21
CA LEU A 27 -3.76 -10.06 -6.65
C LEU A 27 -2.29 -10.41 -6.41
N MET A 28 -2.01 -11.56 -5.78
CA MET A 28 -0.64 -12.00 -5.48
C MET A 28 0.14 -12.34 -6.74
N ALA A 29 -0.49 -13.00 -7.73
CA ALA A 29 0.16 -13.25 -9.02
C ALA A 29 0.55 -11.95 -9.72
N SER A 30 -0.31 -10.92 -9.67
CA SER A 30 0.01 -9.60 -10.21
C SER A 30 1.14 -8.91 -9.45
N ALA A 31 1.07 -8.89 -8.11
CA ALA A 31 2.07 -8.29 -7.25
C ALA A 31 3.47 -8.89 -7.50
N VAL A 32 3.57 -10.22 -7.58
CA VAL A 32 4.83 -10.93 -7.88
C VAL A 32 5.39 -10.52 -9.24
N ARG A 33 4.55 -10.45 -10.29
CA ARG A 33 5.01 -10.04 -11.63
C ARG A 33 5.58 -8.63 -11.63
N HIS A 34 4.87 -7.68 -11.03
CA HIS A 34 5.32 -6.28 -11.00
C HIS A 34 6.55 -6.09 -10.12
N LEU A 35 6.62 -6.74 -8.95
CA LEU A 35 7.78 -6.68 -8.07
C LEU A 35 9.02 -7.26 -8.75
N HIS A 36 8.91 -8.45 -9.35
CA HIS A 36 10.04 -9.04 -10.06
C HIS A 36 10.41 -8.22 -11.30
N GLY A 37 9.44 -7.62 -11.99
CA GLY A 37 9.69 -6.68 -13.10
C GLY A 37 10.54 -5.50 -12.65
N PHE A 38 10.14 -4.83 -11.56
CA PHE A 38 10.88 -3.72 -10.95
C PHE A 38 12.32 -4.11 -10.57
N ILE A 39 12.52 -5.28 -9.94
CA ILE A 39 13.86 -5.75 -9.56
C ILE A 39 14.75 -5.98 -10.79
N ARG A 40 14.20 -6.56 -11.87
CA ARG A 40 14.97 -6.80 -13.11
C ARG A 40 15.29 -5.51 -13.85
N GLU A 41 14.37 -4.56 -13.83
CA GLU A 41 14.54 -3.23 -14.43
C GLU A 41 15.63 -2.43 -13.72
N THR A 42 15.60 -2.43 -12.38
CA THR A 42 16.48 -1.56 -11.57
C THR A 42 17.81 -2.19 -11.20
N ARG A 43 17.92 -3.53 -11.24
CA ARG A 43 19.15 -4.29 -10.93
C ARG A 43 19.77 -3.87 -9.58
N PRO A 44 19.00 -3.90 -8.46
CA PRO A 44 19.50 -3.43 -7.19
C PRO A 44 20.66 -4.30 -6.71
N THR A 45 21.62 -3.65 -6.06
CA THR A 45 22.70 -4.31 -5.34
C THR A 45 22.19 -4.99 -4.06
N GLU A 46 23.00 -5.88 -3.50
CA GLU A 46 22.68 -6.50 -2.21
C GLU A 46 22.54 -5.46 -1.08
N GLU A 47 23.39 -4.42 -1.08
CA GLU A 47 23.33 -3.34 -0.09
C GLU A 47 22.02 -2.54 -0.18
N GLU A 48 21.56 -2.22 -1.40
CA GLU A 48 20.28 -1.54 -1.62
C GLU A 48 19.10 -2.42 -1.20
N PHE A 49 19.16 -3.73 -1.49
CA PHE A 49 18.14 -4.68 -1.05
C PHE A 49 18.07 -4.76 0.47
N GLU A 50 19.21 -4.87 1.15
CA GLU A 50 19.25 -4.87 2.61
C GLU A 50 18.73 -3.57 3.21
N ALA A 51 19.07 -2.43 2.61
CA ALA A 51 18.56 -1.12 3.03
C ALA A 51 17.02 -1.06 2.91
N ALA A 52 16.46 -1.57 1.81
CA ALA A 52 15.02 -1.68 1.62
C ALA A 52 14.37 -2.59 2.68
N MET A 53 14.97 -3.73 3.01
CA MET A 53 14.46 -4.62 4.06
C MET A 53 14.50 -3.97 5.44
N ARG A 54 15.57 -3.22 5.76
CA ARG A 54 15.64 -2.44 7.00
C ARG A 54 14.56 -1.37 7.06
N TRP A 55 14.30 -0.68 5.94
CA TRP A 55 13.24 0.33 5.87
C TRP A 55 11.85 -0.28 6.09
N ILE A 56 11.51 -1.37 5.41
CA ILE A 56 10.22 -2.06 5.60
C ILE A 56 10.06 -2.55 7.05
N ALA A 57 11.11 -3.11 7.64
CA ALA A 57 11.09 -3.54 9.04
C ALA A 57 10.89 -2.35 9.99
N ALA A 58 11.50 -1.20 9.71
CA ALA A 58 11.33 0.01 10.50
C ALA A 58 9.87 0.50 10.47
N LEU A 59 9.19 0.49 9.32
CA LEU A 59 7.76 0.85 9.24
C LEU A 59 6.90 -0.01 10.19
N GLY A 60 7.20 -1.31 10.25
CA GLY A 60 6.54 -2.24 11.18
C GLY A 60 6.83 -1.91 12.64
N HIS A 61 8.10 -1.70 13.00
CA HIS A 61 8.50 -1.42 14.39
C HIS A 61 8.05 -0.06 14.92
N HIS A 62 7.87 0.93 14.03
CA HIS A 62 7.42 2.26 14.41
C HIS A 62 5.89 2.43 14.34
N THR A 63 5.14 1.40 13.92
CA THR A 63 3.68 1.40 13.99
C THR A 63 3.22 1.03 15.40
N ASP A 64 2.36 1.86 15.99
CA ASP A 64 1.78 1.69 17.32
C ASP A 64 0.26 1.98 17.32
N THR A 65 -0.36 2.12 18.50
CA THR A 65 -1.81 2.36 18.62
C THR A 65 -2.24 3.76 18.14
N SER A 66 -1.31 4.71 18.06
CA SER A 66 -1.55 6.10 17.69
C SER A 66 -1.02 6.43 16.28
N ASN A 67 0.03 5.75 15.84
CA ASN A 67 0.72 6.00 14.58
C ASN A 67 0.78 4.74 13.72
N ASN A 68 0.50 4.87 12.42
CA ASN A 68 0.61 3.78 11.46
C ASN A 68 1.56 4.17 10.33
N GLU A 69 2.84 3.84 10.50
CA GLU A 69 3.91 4.19 9.57
C GLU A 69 3.79 3.45 8.23
N VAL A 70 3.13 2.29 8.21
CA VAL A 70 2.84 1.57 6.97
C VAL A 70 1.84 2.34 6.11
N VAL A 71 0.78 2.88 6.74
CA VAL A 71 -0.19 3.75 6.03
C VAL A 71 0.47 5.06 5.60
N LEU A 72 1.30 5.66 6.46
CA LEU A 72 2.03 6.87 6.08
C LEU A 72 2.95 6.64 4.88
N ALA A 73 3.66 5.52 4.84
CA ALA A 73 4.47 5.15 3.67
C ALA A 73 3.60 4.95 2.42
N ALA A 74 2.41 4.36 2.55
CA ALA A 74 1.46 4.23 1.44
C ALA A 74 0.94 5.58 0.94
N ASP A 75 0.74 6.55 1.83
CA ASP A 75 0.38 7.93 1.49
C ASP A 75 1.50 8.63 0.71
N VAL A 76 2.74 8.55 1.21
CA VAL A 76 3.93 9.15 0.57
C VAL A 76 4.19 8.54 -0.82
N LEU A 77 3.97 7.24 -0.98
CA LEU A 77 4.11 6.54 -2.26
C LEU A 77 2.89 6.71 -3.18
N GLY A 78 1.83 7.39 -2.73
CA GLY A 78 0.61 7.66 -3.51
C GLY A 78 -0.33 6.46 -3.67
N ALA A 79 -0.06 5.33 -3.03
CA ALA A 79 -0.89 4.12 -3.11
C ALA A 79 -2.30 4.36 -2.53
N SER A 80 -2.35 5.09 -1.43
CA SER A 80 -3.55 5.55 -0.75
C SER A 80 -4.46 6.39 -1.66
N THR A 81 -3.91 7.40 -2.33
CA THR A 81 -4.67 8.21 -3.29
C THR A 81 -5.17 7.37 -4.46
N LEU A 82 -4.33 6.46 -4.97
CA LEU A 82 -4.72 5.59 -6.08
C LEU A 82 -5.89 4.68 -5.71
N ILE A 83 -5.90 4.09 -4.52
CA ILE A 83 -7.01 3.23 -4.10
C ILE A 83 -8.28 4.03 -3.85
N ASP A 84 -8.19 5.26 -3.34
CA ASP A 84 -9.34 6.15 -3.18
C ASP A 84 -9.97 6.47 -4.54
N LEU A 85 -9.16 6.85 -5.54
CA LEU A 85 -9.65 7.10 -6.90
C LEU A 85 -10.26 5.87 -7.56
N ILE A 86 -9.75 4.66 -7.31
CA ILE A 86 -10.33 3.44 -7.88
C ILE A 86 -11.74 3.18 -7.32
N ASN A 87 -11.97 3.47 -6.04
CA ASN A 87 -13.19 3.06 -5.35
C ASN A 87 -14.23 4.18 -5.18
N ASN A 88 -13.79 5.44 -5.18
CA ASN A 88 -14.61 6.59 -4.77
C ASN A 88 -14.64 7.73 -5.81
N ASN A 89 -14.13 7.50 -7.04
CA ASN A 89 -14.11 8.56 -8.05
C ASN A 89 -15.51 8.81 -8.65
N GLY A 90 -16.17 9.85 -8.12
CA GLY A 90 -17.43 10.41 -8.61
C GLY A 90 -17.24 11.19 -9.91
N MET A 91 -17.26 10.50 -11.05
CA MET A 91 -17.05 11.13 -12.37
C MET A 91 -18.26 11.93 -12.91
N GLN A 92 -19.21 12.33 -12.07
CA GLN A 92 -20.46 12.98 -12.49
C GLN A 92 -20.76 14.30 -11.77
N GLY A 93 -19.74 15.09 -11.46
CA GLY A 93 -19.89 16.42 -10.84
C GLY A 93 -20.06 16.40 -9.32
N GLU A 94 -19.79 15.26 -8.70
CA GLU A 94 -19.75 15.08 -7.25
C GLU A 94 -18.48 15.70 -6.64
N THR A 95 -18.48 15.90 -5.33
CA THR A 95 -17.26 16.34 -4.63
C THR A 95 -16.24 15.21 -4.66
N LEU A 96 -14.98 15.54 -5.00
CA LEU A 96 -13.90 14.57 -5.04
C LEU A 96 -13.67 13.95 -3.66
N SER A 97 -13.48 12.63 -3.64
CA SER A 97 -13.09 11.91 -2.42
C SER A 97 -11.64 12.22 -2.04
N ALA A 98 -11.36 12.05 -0.76
CA ALA A 98 -10.03 11.98 -0.21
C ALA A 98 -10.04 10.99 0.96
N LEU A 99 -8.90 10.38 1.24
CA LEU A 99 -8.76 9.54 2.43
C LEU A 99 -8.90 10.37 3.70
N LEU A 100 -9.47 9.75 4.72
CA LEU A 100 -9.77 10.37 6.01
C LEU A 100 -8.53 10.91 6.74
N GLY A 101 -7.36 10.31 6.51
CA GLY A 101 -6.12 10.61 7.23
C GLY A 101 -6.14 10.14 8.69
N PRO A 102 -5.01 10.28 9.42
CA PRO A 102 -4.86 9.69 10.75
C PRO A 102 -5.48 10.50 11.90
N PHE A 103 -5.96 11.72 11.62
CA PHE A 103 -6.35 12.67 12.67
C PHE A 103 -7.85 12.70 12.98
N TYR A 104 -8.67 11.91 12.29
CA TYR A 104 -10.08 11.83 12.61
C TYR A 104 -10.29 11.29 14.03
N ARG A 105 -11.13 11.99 14.80
CA ARG A 105 -11.61 11.56 16.11
C ARG A 105 -13.13 11.61 16.11
N GLY A 106 -13.76 10.50 16.46
CA GLY A 106 -15.21 10.46 16.66
C GLY A 106 -15.64 11.33 17.84
N GLN A 107 -16.94 11.62 17.94
CA GLN A 107 -17.54 12.37 19.05
C GLN A 107 -17.07 13.83 19.18
N ALA A 108 -16.75 14.48 18.05
CA ALA A 108 -16.57 15.93 18.04
C ALA A 108 -17.85 16.62 18.54
N PRO A 109 -17.77 17.64 19.43
CA PRO A 109 -18.98 18.27 19.93
C PRO A 109 -19.68 19.06 18.81
N ALA A 110 -21.00 18.98 18.77
CA ALA A 110 -21.81 19.63 17.75
C ALA A 110 -21.58 21.17 17.73
N CYS A 111 -21.63 21.74 16.53
CA CYS A 111 -21.53 23.17 16.28
C CYS A 111 -22.72 23.59 15.41
N ALA A 112 -23.39 24.68 15.76
CA ALA A 112 -24.38 25.32 14.92
C ALA A 112 -23.70 26.13 13.80
N ASN A 113 -24.49 26.56 12.81
CA ASN A 113 -23.98 27.42 11.75
C ASN A 113 -23.51 28.77 12.33
N GLY A 114 -22.24 29.11 12.10
CA GLY A 114 -21.59 30.31 12.61
C GLY A 114 -20.77 30.12 13.90
N ASP A 115 -20.78 28.94 14.50
CA ASP A 115 -19.98 28.65 15.71
C ASP A 115 -18.46 28.58 15.41
N CYS A 116 -17.64 28.82 16.44
CA CYS A 116 -16.19 28.69 16.36
C CYS A 116 -15.73 27.28 16.79
N ILE A 117 -14.96 26.60 15.95
CA ILE A 117 -14.35 25.30 16.27
C ILE A 117 -13.06 25.40 17.09
N ALA A 118 -12.44 26.58 17.14
CA ALA A 118 -11.30 26.90 18.01
C ALA A 118 -11.81 27.33 19.39
N ARG A 119 -12.25 26.34 20.18
CA ARG A 119 -12.76 26.51 21.54
C ARG A 119 -11.86 25.80 22.55
#